data_AF-A0A452Z4G8-F1
#
_entry.id   AF-A0A452Z4G8-F1
#
_cell.length_a   1.000
_cell.length_b   1.000
_cell.length_c   1.000
_cell.angle_alpha   90.00
_cell.angle_beta   90.00
_cell.angle_gamma   90.00
#
_symmetry.space_group_name_H-M   'P 1'
#
loop_
_entity.id
_entity.type
_entity.pdbx_description
1 polymer ?
#
loop_
_entity_poly.entity_id
_entity_poly.type
_entity_poly.pdbx_seq_one_letter_code
_entity_poly.pdbx_strand_id
1 'polypeptide(L)'
;MTLCQGAENAKLWCPVCKQGELRETHNLIHCTLCKMRLDLEEDKVNLDFLRERLANVHMEHLDRGCTLSPKFCLHDMFGLNALYIRCDECSTFEVVV
;
A
#
# COMPACT_ATOMS: atom_id res chain seq x y z
N MET A 1 22.72 9.18 -24.70
CA MET A 1 22.66 7.78 -24.24
C MET A 1 22.81 7.77 -22.73
N THR A 2 21.73 7.63 -21.99
CA THR A 2 21.77 7.12 -20.60
C THR A 2 20.50 6.33 -20.39
N LEU A 3 20.57 5.02 -20.64
CA LEU A 3 19.59 4.08 -20.11
C LEU A 3 19.92 3.97 -18.61
N CYS A 4 19.14 4.66 -17.77
CA CYS A 4 19.16 4.41 -16.33
C CYS A 4 18.45 3.07 -16.09
N GLN A 5 19.12 1.98 -16.46
CA GLN A 5 18.71 0.62 -16.12
C GLN A 5 19.12 0.33 -14.69
N GLY A 6 18.13 0.04 -13.85
CA GLY A 6 18.30 -0.38 -12.47
C GLY A 6 17.50 0.46 -11.49
N ALA A 7 16.17 0.41 -11.57
CA ALA A 7 15.40 0.49 -10.34
C ALA A 7 15.71 -0.81 -9.59
N GLU A 8 16.83 -0.85 -8.86
CA GLU A 8 17.05 -1.87 -7.86
C GLU A 8 15.79 -1.93 -7.01
N ASN A 9 15.29 -3.15 -6.79
CA ASN A 9 14.02 -3.47 -6.16
C ASN A 9 13.93 -2.84 -4.76
N ALA A 10 13.64 -1.54 -4.70
CA ALA A 10 13.82 -0.74 -3.50
C ALA A 10 12.83 -1.25 -2.46
N LYS A 11 13.32 -1.63 -1.28
CA LYS A 11 12.46 -2.22 -0.25
C LYS A 11 11.23 -1.37 0.00
N LEU A 12 10.05 -2.00 -0.09
CA LEU A 12 8.79 -1.37 0.29
C LEU A 12 8.44 -1.80 1.72
N TRP A 13 8.31 -0.84 2.62
CA TRP A 13 7.93 -1.12 4.01
C TRP A 13 6.41 -1.27 4.14
N CYS A 14 5.99 -2.17 5.01
CA CYS A 14 4.58 -2.44 5.27
C CYS A 14 3.90 -1.18 5.82
N PRO A 15 2.86 -0.64 5.15
CA PRO A 15 2.21 0.59 5.57
C PRO A 15 1.40 0.43 6.87
N VAL A 16 1.03 -0.81 7.21
CA VAL A 16 0.24 -1.14 8.41
C VAL A 16 1.13 -1.16 9.67
N CYS A 17 2.23 -1.93 9.68
CA CYS A 17 3.08 -2.05 10.86
C CYS A 17 4.31 -1.14 10.86
N LYS A 18 4.66 -0.55 9.70
CA LYS A 18 5.83 0.33 9.50
C LYS A 18 7.20 -0.28 9.84
N GLN A 19 7.25 -1.60 10.03
CA GLN A 19 8.46 -2.33 10.45
C GLN A 19 8.84 -3.45 9.48
N GLY A 20 7.85 -4.22 9.00
CA GLY A 20 8.11 -5.35 8.12
C GLY A 20 8.28 -4.91 6.67
N GLU A 21 9.05 -5.67 5.92
CA GLU A 21 9.19 -5.50 4.47
C GLU A 21 7.98 -6.16 3.78
N LEU A 22 7.46 -5.54 2.74
CA LEU A 22 6.47 -6.18 1.86
C LEU A 22 7.20 -7.05 0.85
N ARG A 23 6.72 -8.29 0.70
CA ARG A 23 7.19 -9.25 -0.29
C ARG A 23 6.05 -9.67 -1.19
N GLU A 24 6.38 -9.86 -2.46
CA GLU A 24 5.49 -10.40 -3.47
C GLU A 24 5.82 -11.87 -3.69
N THR A 25 4.79 -12.72 -3.78
CA THR A 25 4.94 -14.12 -4.15
C THR A 25 3.76 -14.51 -5.01
N HIS A 26 4.01 -14.64 -6.32
CA HIS A 26 2.98 -14.78 -7.36
C HIS A 26 2.00 -13.60 -7.32
N ASN A 27 0.86 -13.80 -6.68
CA ASN A 27 -0.31 -12.92 -6.64
C ASN A 27 -0.62 -12.44 -5.20
N LEU A 28 0.31 -12.72 -4.26
CA LEU A 28 0.16 -12.39 -2.86
C LEU A 28 1.23 -11.36 -2.46
N ILE A 29 0.79 -10.19 -2.02
CA ILE A 29 1.65 -9.25 -1.29
C ILE A 29 1.44 -9.49 0.20
N HIS A 30 2.53 -9.74 0.94
CA HIS A 30 2.49 -9.98 2.37
C HIS A 30 3.60 -9.26 3.12
N CYS A 31 3.36 -8.96 4.39
CA CYS A 31 4.36 -8.41 5.29
C CYS A 31 5.18 -9.52 5.96
N THR A 32 6.48 -9.29 6.13
CA THR A 32 7.37 -10.24 6.82
C THR A 32 7.19 -10.29 8.35
N LEU A 33 6.53 -9.29 8.96
CA LEU A 33 6.41 -9.16 10.42
C LEU A 33 4.99 -9.14 10.96
N CYS A 34 4.00 -8.64 10.20
CA CYS A 34 2.61 -8.59 10.64
C CYS A 34 1.71 -9.44 9.73
N LYS A 35 0.43 -9.58 10.11
CA LYS A 35 -0.54 -10.41 9.38
C LYS A 35 -1.08 -9.76 8.10
N MET A 36 -0.50 -8.66 7.64
CA MET A 36 -0.94 -7.98 6.42
C MET A 36 -0.72 -8.88 5.20
N ARG A 37 -1.79 -9.17 4.47
CA ARG A 37 -1.82 -9.97 3.24
C ARG A 37 -2.85 -9.37 2.28
N LEU A 38 -2.47 -9.26 1.02
CA LEU A 38 -3.30 -8.82 -0.09
C LEU A 38 -3.25 -9.90 -1.15
N ASP A 39 -4.36 -10.62 -1.29
CA ASP A 39 -4.58 -11.58 -2.36
C ASP A 39 -5.12 -10.79 -3.55
N LEU A 40 -4.25 -10.58 -4.51
CA LEU A 40 -4.53 -9.87 -5.74
C LEU A 40 -4.91 -11.00 -6.70
N GLU A 41 -6.16 -11.11 -7.15
CA GLU A 41 -6.58 -12.22 -8.02
C GLU A 41 -5.87 -12.13 -9.40
N GLU A 42 -6.46 -12.43 -10.56
CA GLU A 42 -5.73 -12.29 -11.85
C GLU A 42 -5.31 -10.83 -12.20
N ASP A 43 -5.51 -9.89 -11.27
CA ASP A 43 -5.10 -8.49 -11.36
C ASP A 43 -3.58 -8.35 -11.31
N LYS A 44 -3.01 -7.61 -12.27
CA LYS A 44 -1.56 -7.36 -12.40
C LYS A 44 -1.03 -6.37 -11.38
N VAL A 45 -1.58 -6.37 -10.17
CA VAL A 45 -1.08 -5.57 -9.07
C VAL A 45 0.21 -6.21 -8.57
N ASN A 46 1.29 -5.44 -8.57
CA ASN A 46 2.60 -5.85 -8.06
C ASN A 46 3.09 -4.82 -7.03
N LEU A 47 4.24 -5.07 -6.41
CA LEU A 47 4.79 -4.16 -5.41
C LEU A 47 5.05 -2.74 -5.93
N ASP A 48 5.39 -2.59 -7.20
CA ASP A 48 5.62 -1.27 -7.80
C ASP A 48 4.32 -0.49 -7.95
N PHE A 49 3.26 -1.12 -8.44
CA PHE A 49 1.93 -0.53 -8.46
C PHE A 49 1.47 -0.15 -7.05
N LEU A 50 1.65 -1.03 -6.06
CA LEU A 50 1.27 -0.74 -4.69
C LEU A 50 2.06 0.46 -4.12
N ARG A 51 3.35 0.56 -4.44
CA ARG A 51 4.18 1.73 -4.05
C ARG A 51 3.61 3.02 -4.63
N GLU A 52 3.31 3.04 -5.94
CA GLU A 52 2.75 4.21 -6.60
C GLU A 52 1.38 4.59 -6.01
N ARG A 53 0.50 3.60 -5.81
CA ARG A 53 -0.81 3.86 -5.19
C ARG A 53 -0.68 4.40 -3.78
N LEU A 54 0.21 3.85 -2.95
CA LEU A 54 0.48 4.37 -1.59
C LEU A 54 0.98 5.82 -1.62
N ALA A 55 1.84 6.18 -2.57
CA ALA A 55 2.31 7.56 -2.72
C ALA A 55 1.16 8.49 -3.16
N ASN A 56 0.36 8.08 -4.14
CA ASN A 56 -0.75 8.86 -4.68
C ASN A 56 -1.81 9.14 -3.61
N VAL A 57 -2.27 8.14 -2.86
CA VAL A 57 -3.30 8.36 -1.84
C VAL A 57 -2.81 9.25 -0.69
N HIS A 58 -1.50 9.26 -0.39
CA HIS A 58 -0.93 10.23 0.55
C HIS A 58 -0.95 11.65 -0.01
N MET A 59 -0.58 11.83 -1.28
CA MET A 59 -0.62 13.15 -1.93
C MET A 59 -2.06 13.66 -2.03
N GLU A 60 -3.00 12.81 -2.44
CA GLU A 60 -4.44 13.15 -2.49
C GLU A 60 -4.97 13.55 -1.12
N HIS A 61 -4.57 12.84 -0.05
CA HIS A 61 -4.92 13.22 1.32
C HIS A 61 -4.33 14.57 1.72
N LEU A 62 -3.08 14.84 1.35
CA LEU A 62 -2.40 16.10 1.64
C LEU A 62 -3.02 17.28 0.86
N ASP A 63 -3.36 17.08 -0.41
CA ASP A 63 -3.99 18.08 -1.29
C ASP A 63 -5.38 18.50 -0.79
N ARG A 64 -6.05 17.64 -0.02
CA ARG A 64 -7.29 17.98 0.71
C ARG A 64 -7.03 18.91 1.92
N GLY A 65 -5.78 19.21 2.23
CA GLY A 65 -5.37 20.13 3.30
C GLY A 65 -5.11 19.48 4.65
N CYS A 66 -5.14 18.14 4.74
CA CYS A 66 -4.84 17.44 5.99
C CYS A 66 -3.36 17.05 6.06
N THR A 67 -2.63 17.60 7.03
CA THR A 67 -1.18 17.41 7.18
C THR A 67 -0.80 16.30 8.15
N LEU A 68 -1.77 15.70 8.83
CA LEU A 68 -1.54 14.60 9.76
C LEU A 68 -1.32 13.30 9.00
N SER A 69 -0.46 12.43 9.55
CA SER A 69 -0.13 11.16 8.89
C SER A 69 -1.32 10.19 8.97
N PRO A 70 -1.87 9.77 7.82
CA PRO A 70 -2.93 8.77 7.81
C PRO A 70 -2.40 7.40 8.24
N LYS A 71 -3.32 6.51 8.64
CA LYS A 71 -3.05 5.12 8.99
C LYS A 71 -3.52 4.21 7.87
N PHE A 72 -2.84 3.09 7.67
CA PHE A 72 -3.31 2.04 6.78
C PHE A 72 -3.83 0.86 7.57
N CYS A 73 -4.91 0.26 7.09
CA CYS A 73 -5.48 -0.94 7.68
C CYS A 73 -6.08 -1.85 6.61
N LEU A 74 -6.05 -3.15 6.86
CA LEU A 74 -6.80 -4.11 6.07
C LEU A 74 -8.23 -4.21 6.59
N HIS A 75 -9.16 -4.39 5.67
CA HIS A 75 -10.50 -4.88 5.99
C HIS A 75 -10.80 -6.09 5.13
N ASP A 76 -11.28 -7.15 5.78
CA ASP A 76 -11.88 -8.28 5.08
C ASP A 76 -13.37 -7.94 4.88
N MET A 77 -13.80 -7.91 3.62
CA MET A 77 -15.22 -7.85 3.29
C MET A 77 -15.52 -8.92 2.26
N PHE A 78 -16.47 -9.79 2.61
CA PHE A 78 -16.91 -10.89 1.74
C PHE A 78 -15.78 -11.85 1.31
N GLY A 79 -14.74 -12.01 2.15
CA GLY A 79 -13.58 -12.85 1.86
C GLY A 79 -12.52 -12.21 0.96
N LEU A 80 -12.67 -10.92 0.65
CA LEU A 80 -11.68 -10.10 -0.05
C LEU A 80 -10.98 -9.18 0.96
N ASN A 81 -9.65 -9.26 1.00
CA ASN A 81 -8.82 -8.36 1.81
C ASN A 81 -8.46 -7.13 0.99
N ALA A 82 -9.02 -5.98 1.36
CA ALA A 82 -8.68 -4.70 0.75
C ALA A 82 -7.85 -3.83 1.70
N LEU A 83 -6.93 -3.04 1.15
CA LEU A 83 -6.14 -2.08 1.90
C LEU A 83 -6.87 -0.73 1.91
N TYR A 84 -6.98 -0.13 3.08
CA TYR A 84 -7.61 1.17 3.27
C TYR A 84 -6.62 2.19 3.82
N ILE A 85 -6.80 3.44 3.40
CA ILE A 85 -6.26 4.61 4.05
C ILE A 85 -7.32 5.17 5.01
N ARG A 86 -6.93 5.50 6.24
CA ARG A 86 -7.80 6.10 7.26
C ARG A 86 -7.13 7.29 7.93
N CYS A 87 -7.85 8.40 8.03
CA CYS A 87 -7.45 9.53 8.85
C CYS A 87 -8.58 9.90 9.80
N ASP A 88 -8.33 9.81 11.10
CA ASP A 88 -9.33 10.04 12.14
C ASP A 88 -9.73 11.54 12.24
N GLU A 89 -8.94 12.42 11.64
CA GLU A 89 -9.03 13.88 11.81
C GLU A 89 -9.83 14.54 10.68
N CYS A 90 -9.57 14.16 9.43
CA CYS A 90 -10.34 14.61 8.27
C CYS A 90 -11.42 13.59 7.84
N SER A 91 -11.62 12.53 8.63
CA SER A 91 -12.58 11.45 8.35
C SER A 91 -12.37 10.73 7.01
N THR A 92 -11.15 10.75 6.46
CA THR A 92 -10.84 9.99 5.24
C THR A 92 -10.90 8.49 5.56
N PHE A 93 -11.64 7.75 4.74
CA PHE A 93 -11.67 6.28 4.76
C PHE A 93 -11.93 5.76 3.34
N GLU A 94 -10.87 5.36 2.66
CA GLU A 94 -10.91 5.07 1.21
C GLU A 94 -10.10 3.81 0.88
N VAL A 95 -10.50 3.11 -0.18
CA VAL A 95 -9.80 1.92 -0.66
C VAL A 95 -8.53 2.33 -1.43
N VAL A 96 -7.43 1.63 -1.16
CA VAL A 96 -6.12 1.83 -1.80
C VAL A 96 -5.95 0.81 -2.92
N VAL A 97 -6.11 -0.48 -2.58
CA VAL A 97 -6.12 -1.65 -3.46
C VAL A 97 -7.08 -2.70 -2.92
#